data_AF-A0A2M9YP77-F1
#
_entry.id   AF-A0A2M9YP77-F1
#
_cell.length_a   1.000
_cell.length_b   1.000
_cell.length_c   1.000
_cell.angle_alpha   90.00
_cell.angle_beta   90.00
_cell.angle_gamma   90.00
#
_symmetry.space_group_name_H-M   'P 1'
#
loop_
_entity.id
_entity.type
_entity.pdbx_description
1 polymer ?
#
loop_
_entity_poly.entity_id
_entity_poly.type
_entity_poly.pdbx_seq_one_letter_code
_entity_poly.pdbx_strand_id
1 'polypeptide(L)'
;MISAFFGLDNALPLRSMYLWKNAPGKDGMPLVFSHEIDPSTLDASDFQILTKKGELLAVPFATFRPALEEFELRTVLLIGEFGDFPENEPVEIRIIGDLKSRDGQNYRGQKARVTSLTEGPFLSYAEHFELGPDYPYNETERGADCPKFKTVSVVRTVWSGGVRATDGKELGIRELKRFKIKLLNEKKTLTVFPFQIADIEDNDNNVDLCIDQKGLPIEVEVLENTAIDPRDDPNPFTKIKILSRW
;
A
#
# COMPACT_ATOMS: atom_id res chain seq x y z
N MET A 1 -6.16 8.39 -8.79
CA MET A 1 -5.09 7.49 -9.27
C MET A 1 -5.30 6.12 -8.65
N ILE A 2 -5.06 5.06 -9.41
CA ILE A 2 -5.15 3.67 -8.94
C ILE A 2 -3.84 2.99 -9.31
N SER A 3 -3.17 2.38 -8.34
CA SER A 3 -2.07 1.45 -8.58
C SER A 3 -2.58 0.04 -8.38
N ALA A 4 -2.25 -0.86 -9.31
CA ALA A 4 -2.61 -2.26 -9.25
C ALA A 4 -1.34 -3.09 -9.40
N PHE A 5 -1.16 -4.08 -8.54
CA PHE A 5 0.02 -4.94 -8.53
C PHE A 5 -0.39 -6.40 -8.44
N PHE A 6 0.09 -7.21 -9.38
CA PHE A 6 -0.11 -8.66 -9.35
C PHE A 6 0.87 -9.29 -8.36
N GLY A 7 0.60 -9.11 -7.06
CA GLY A 7 1.56 -9.39 -6.00
C GLY A 7 1.75 -10.88 -5.68
N LEU A 8 0.73 -11.71 -5.92
CA LEU A 8 0.82 -13.16 -5.76
C LEU A 8 0.07 -13.85 -6.89
N ASP A 9 0.75 -14.82 -7.51
CA ASP A 9 0.22 -15.72 -8.55
C ASP A 9 0.10 -17.12 -7.94
N ASN A 10 -1.14 -17.59 -7.75
CA ASN A 10 -1.47 -18.90 -7.18
C ASN A 10 -0.78 -19.20 -5.83
N ALA A 11 -0.45 -18.18 -5.06
CA ALA A 11 0.52 -18.27 -3.95
C ALA A 11 0.01 -17.73 -2.62
N LEU A 12 -1.27 -17.36 -2.50
CA LEU A 12 -1.81 -16.98 -1.20
C LEU A 12 -1.65 -18.12 -0.18
N PRO A 13 -1.07 -17.85 1.00
CA PRO A 13 -0.72 -18.88 1.97
C PRO A 13 -1.97 -19.49 2.62
N LEU A 14 -1.86 -20.69 3.23
CA LEU A 14 -2.98 -21.33 3.93
C LEU A 14 -3.69 -20.42 4.94
N ARG A 15 -2.96 -19.52 5.62
CA ARG A 15 -3.53 -18.53 6.55
C ARG A 15 -4.52 -17.55 5.90
N SER A 16 -4.50 -17.38 4.57
CA SER A 16 -5.45 -16.52 3.85
C SER A 16 -6.90 -17.04 3.96
N MET A 17 -7.10 -18.30 4.40
CA MET A 17 -8.43 -18.84 4.71
C MET A 17 -9.20 -18.01 5.76
N TYR A 18 -8.49 -17.24 6.60
CA TYR A 18 -9.08 -16.32 7.57
C TYR A 18 -9.63 -15.04 6.94
N LEU A 19 -9.22 -14.70 5.71
CA LEU A 19 -9.80 -13.63 4.90
C LEU A 19 -11.00 -14.17 4.11
N TRP A 20 -10.78 -15.25 3.35
CA TRP A 20 -11.79 -15.93 2.55
C TRP A 20 -11.45 -17.42 2.47
N LYS A 21 -12.42 -18.30 2.77
CA LYS A 21 -12.17 -19.76 2.85
C LYS A 21 -11.52 -20.36 1.59
N ASN A 22 -11.78 -19.78 0.43
CA ASN A 22 -11.23 -20.24 -0.84
C ASN A 22 -9.93 -19.51 -1.26
N ALA A 23 -9.42 -18.58 -0.44
CA ALA A 23 -8.23 -17.81 -0.76
C ALA A 23 -6.92 -18.61 -0.85
N PRO A 24 -6.69 -19.71 -0.11
CA PRO A 24 -5.43 -20.43 -0.22
C PRO A 24 -5.15 -20.92 -1.65
N GLY A 25 -3.92 -20.68 -2.13
CA GLY A 25 -3.49 -21.04 -3.48
C GLY A 25 -4.06 -20.16 -4.59
N LYS A 26 -4.75 -19.07 -4.26
CA LYS A 26 -5.25 -18.08 -5.23
C LYS A 26 -4.28 -16.92 -5.41
N ASP A 27 -4.63 -16.06 -6.34
CA ASP A 27 -3.97 -14.79 -6.57
C ASP A 27 -4.31 -13.77 -5.49
N GLY A 28 -3.33 -12.94 -5.17
CA GLY A 28 -3.49 -11.75 -4.32
C GLY A 28 -3.09 -10.52 -5.12
N MET A 29 -4.04 -9.62 -5.37
CA MET A 29 -3.83 -8.42 -6.18
C MET A 29 -4.27 -7.16 -5.42
N PRO A 30 -3.37 -6.50 -4.67
CA PRO A 30 -3.64 -5.23 -4.03
C PRO A 30 -3.85 -4.09 -5.03
N LEU A 31 -4.82 -3.23 -4.71
CA LEU A 31 -5.14 -1.98 -5.39
C LEU A 31 -4.98 -0.82 -4.41
N VAL A 32 -4.15 0.16 -4.74
CA VAL A 32 -3.94 1.38 -3.92
C VAL A 32 -4.60 2.58 -4.59
N PHE A 33 -5.50 3.24 -3.87
CA PHE A 33 -6.28 4.38 -4.33
C PHE A 33 -5.74 5.71 -3.78
N SER A 34 -5.86 6.78 -4.57
CA SER A 34 -5.45 8.12 -4.14
C SER A 34 -6.36 8.77 -3.11
N HIS A 35 -7.53 8.19 -2.83
CA HIS A 35 -8.45 8.56 -1.73
C HIS A 35 -8.89 7.28 -1.02
N GLU A 36 -9.14 7.35 0.29
CA GLU A 36 -9.76 6.23 1.00
C GLU A 36 -11.12 5.89 0.42
N ILE A 37 -11.39 4.61 0.29
CA ILE A 37 -12.64 4.06 -0.22
C ILE A 37 -13.68 4.07 0.89
N ASP A 38 -14.91 4.42 0.54
CA ASP A 38 -16.08 4.25 1.39
C ASP A 38 -16.40 2.74 1.48
N PRO A 39 -16.23 2.12 2.66
CA PRO A 39 -16.41 0.67 2.80
C PRO A 39 -17.82 0.19 2.51
N SER A 40 -18.83 1.07 2.61
CA SER A 40 -20.21 0.73 2.31
C SER A 40 -20.48 0.53 0.81
N THR A 41 -19.54 0.95 -0.04
CA THR A 41 -19.65 0.87 -1.51
C THR A 41 -18.79 -0.22 -2.12
N LEU A 42 -17.91 -0.88 -1.35
CA LEU A 42 -17.01 -1.90 -1.86
C LEU A 42 -17.75 -3.22 -2.09
N ASP A 43 -17.81 -3.67 -3.34
CA ASP A 43 -18.24 -5.01 -3.74
C ASP A 43 -17.23 -5.63 -4.72
N ALA A 44 -17.07 -6.96 -4.67
CA ALA A 44 -16.15 -7.65 -5.58
C ALA A 44 -16.59 -7.49 -7.06
N SER A 45 -17.89 -7.36 -7.32
CA SER A 45 -18.44 -7.12 -8.66
C SER A 45 -18.17 -5.71 -9.20
N ASP A 46 -17.63 -4.79 -8.39
CA ASP A 46 -17.15 -3.50 -8.87
C ASP A 46 -15.95 -3.64 -9.80
N PHE A 47 -15.27 -4.79 -9.80
CA PHE A 47 -14.00 -5.01 -10.46
C PHE A 47 -14.09 -6.03 -11.60
N GLN A 48 -13.32 -5.79 -12.66
CA GLN A 48 -13.11 -6.73 -13.75
C GLN A 48 -11.65 -6.69 -14.21
N ILE A 49 -11.07 -7.87 -14.40
CA ILE A 49 -9.67 -8.03 -14.83
C ILE A 49 -9.63 -8.33 -16.33
N LEU A 50 -8.71 -7.70 -17.04
CA LEU A 50 -8.31 -8.07 -18.39
C LEU A 50 -6.94 -8.77 -18.34
N THR A 51 -6.87 -9.98 -18.90
CA THR A 51 -5.61 -10.72 -19.03
C THR A 51 -4.87 -10.39 -20.32
N LYS A 52 -3.60 -10.78 -20.40
CA LYS A 52 -2.77 -10.65 -21.60
C LYS A 52 -3.34 -11.35 -22.83
N LYS A 53 -4.07 -12.45 -22.68
CA LYS A 53 -4.77 -13.14 -23.78
C LYS A 53 -6.13 -12.54 -24.13
N GLY A 54 -6.54 -11.47 -23.44
CA GLY A 54 -7.77 -10.74 -23.73
C GLY A 54 -9.01 -11.28 -23.01
N GLU A 55 -8.84 -12.12 -21.99
CA GLU A 55 -9.94 -12.66 -21.20
C GLU A 55 -10.41 -11.63 -20.19
N LEU A 56 -11.73 -11.59 -19.95
CA LEU A 56 -12.33 -10.75 -18.92
C LEU A 56 -12.74 -11.63 -17.75
N LEU A 57 -12.05 -11.46 -16.63
CA LEU A 57 -12.25 -12.27 -15.42
C LEU A 57 -13.01 -11.45 -14.36
N ALA A 58 -13.97 -12.10 -13.73
CA ALA A 58 -14.70 -11.53 -12.60
C ALA A 58 -13.89 -11.67 -11.32
N VAL A 59 -14.07 -10.73 -10.39
CA VAL A 59 -13.41 -10.79 -9.08
C VAL A 59 -14.37 -11.43 -8.07
N PRO A 60 -14.01 -12.57 -7.46
CA PRO A 60 -14.91 -13.28 -6.54
C PRO A 60 -14.84 -12.75 -5.10
N PHE A 61 -13.77 -12.04 -4.74
CA PHE A 61 -13.59 -11.53 -3.38
C PHE A 61 -12.74 -10.25 -3.37
N ALA A 62 -13.17 -9.28 -2.57
CA ALA A 62 -12.48 -8.01 -2.31
C ALA A 62 -12.54 -7.70 -0.81
N THR A 63 -11.46 -7.17 -0.25
CA THR A 63 -11.40 -6.81 1.17
C THR A 63 -10.40 -5.68 1.42
N PHE A 64 -10.62 -4.90 2.47
CA PHE A 64 -9.60 -3.99 2.99
C PHE A 64 -8.52 -4.70 3.79
N ARG A 65 -8.82 -5.90 4.33
CA ARG A 65 -7.88 -6.59 5.20
C ARG A 65 -6.63 -7.04 4.43
N PRO A 66 -5.43 -6.90 5.01
CA PRO A 66 -5.19 -6.49 6.41
C PRO A 66 -5.25 -4.97 6.71
N ALA A 67 -5.18 -4.09 5.71
CA ALA A 67 -5.28 -2.61 5.83
C ALA A 67 -6.68 -2.12 6.25
N LEU A 68 -7.11 -2.50 7.45
CA LEU A 68 -8.41 -2.18 8.05
C LEU A 68 -8.20 -1.40 9.36
N GLU A 69 -7.29 -0.44 9.35
CA GLU A 69 -7.11 0.53 10.43
C GLU A 69 -7.57 1.90 9.97
N GLU A 70 -7.69 2.83 10.92
CA GLU A 70 -8.08 4.19 10.56
C GLU A 70 -6.99 4.78 9.66
N PHE A 71 -7.42 5.49 8.61
CA PHE A 71 -6.53 6.13 7.63
C PHE A 71 -5.84 5.20 6.61
N GLU A 72 -6.24 3.92 6.53
CA GLU A 72 -5.60 2.92 5.65
C GLU A 72 -6.50 2.34 4.57
N LEU A 73 -7.77 2.77 4.52
CA LEU A 73 -8.79 2.25 3.58
C LEU A 73 -8.56 2.69 2.12
N ARG A 74 -7.30 2.98 1.77
CA ARG A 74 -6.79 3.21 0.41
C ARG A 74 -6.41 1.92 -0.27
N THR A 75 -6.15 0.84 0.47
CA THR A 75 -5.77 -0.46 -0.10
C THR A 75 -6.97 -1.41 -0.14
N VAL A 76 -7.30 -1.89 -1.32
CA VAL A 76 -8.25 -3.01 -1.51
C VAL A 76 -7.49 -4.22 -2.03
N LEU A 77 -7.52 -5.33 -1.31
CA LEU A 77 -6.99 -6.61 -1.78
C LEU A 77 -8.07 -7.38 -2.55
N LEU A 78 -7.79 -7.66 -3.82
CA LEU A 78 -8.58 -8.59 -4.62
C LEU A 78 -8.00 -10.00 -4.50
N ILE A 79 -8.87 -11.00 -4.35
CA ILE A 79 -8.48 -12.42 -4.25
C ILE A 79 -9.28 -13.22 -5.27
N GLY A 80 -8.61 -14.03 -6.09
CA GLY A 80 -9.28 -14.76 -7.18
C GLY A 80 -8.31 -15.52 -8.09
N GLU A 81 -8.79 -15.82 -9.29
CA GLU A 81 -7.99 -16.37 -10.39
C GLU A 81 -7.98 -15.28 -11.47
N PHE A 82 -6.84 -14.63 -11.66
CA PHE A 82 -6.65 -13.44 -12.49
C PHE A 82 -5.73 -13.69 -13.69
N GLY A 83 -5.30 -14.94 -13.87
CA GLY A 83 -4.43 -15.42 -14.93
C GLY A 83 -3.02 -15.70 -14.45
N ASP A 84 -2.25 -16.49 -15.19
CA ASP A 84 -0.95 -17.00 -14.74
C ASP A 84 0.21 -16.30 -15.44
N PHE A 85 1.27 -15.99 -14.71
CA PHE A 85 2.53 -15.55 -15.30
C PHE A 85 3.36 -16.73 -15.85
N PRO A 86 4.13 -16.54 -16.93
CA PRO A 86 4.24 -15.34 -17.78
C PRO A 86 3.25 -15.29 -18.96
N GLU A 87 2.45 -16.34 -19.10
CA GLU A 87 1.69 -16.61 -20.32
C GLU A 87 0.41 -15.78 -20.44
N ASN A 88 -0.25 -15.49 -19.32
CA ASN A 88 -1.58 -14.88 -19.28
C ASN A 88 -1.80 -13.97 -18.06
N GLU A 89 -0.77 -13.25 -17.63
CA GLU A 89 -0.86 -12.34 -16.48
C GLU A 89 -1.99 -11.29 -16.65
N PRO A 90 -2.58 -10.81 -15.53
CA PRO A 90 -3.47 -9.66 -15.56
C PRO A 90 -2.73 -8.41 -16.03
N VAL A 91 -3.31 -7.66 -16.97
CA VAL A 91 -2.67 -6.47 -17.57
C VAL A 91 -3.44 -5.17 -17.29
N GLU A 92 -4.73 -5.26 -17.00
CA GLU A 92 -5.58 -4.10 -16.69
C GLU A 92 -6.67 -4.47 -15.69
N ILE A 93 -6.89 -3.59 -14.71
CA ILE A 93 -8.06 -3.59 -13.85
C ILE A 93 -9.06 -2.54 -14.37
N ARG A 94 -10.35 -2.88 -14.34
CA ARG A 94 -11.46 -1.99 -14.64
C ARG A 94 -12.39 -1.90 -13.45
N ILE A 95 -12.82 -0.68 -13.13
CA ILE A 95 -13.87 -0.45 -12.14
C ILE A 95 -15.18 -0.27 -12.90
N ILE A 96 -16.04 -1.28 -12.84
CA ILE A 96 -17.30 -1.37 -13.59
C ILE A 96 -18.54 -1.02 -12.75
N GLY A 97 -18.43 -1.15 -11.42
CA GLY A 97 -19.46 -0.78 -10.45
C GLY A 97 -19.24 0.59 -9.81
N ASP A 98 -20.08 0.94 -8.83
CA ASP A 98 -20.14 2.26 -8.20
C ASP A 98 -19.30 2.34 -6.92
N LEU A 99 -18.00 2.10 -7.06
CA LEU A 99 -17.01 2.22 -5.98
C LEU A 99 -16.72 3.70 -5.68
N LYS A 100 -16.94 4.14 -4.44
CA LYS A 100 -16.74 5.54 -4.05
C LYS A 100 -15.62 5.71 -3.03
N SER A 101 -14.94 6.84 -3.09
CA SER A 101 -14.12 7.33 -1.98
C SER A 101 -14.97 7.95 -0.88
N ARG A 102 -14.38 8.06 0.31
CA ARG A 102 -14.96 8.76 1.47
C ARG A 102 -15.26 10.24 1.20
N ASP A 103 -14.54 10.88 0.28
CA ASP A 103 -14.80 12.27 -0.16
C ASP A 103 -15.76 12.38 -1.37
N GLY A 104 -16.35 11.26 -1.80
CA GLY A 104 -17.46 11.23 -2.75
C GLY A 104 -17.08 11.07 -4.22
N GLN A 105 -15.79 10.93 -4.56
CA GLN A 105 -15.36 10.56 -5.91
C GLN A 105 -15.86 9.13 -6.23
N ASN A 106 -16.55 8.96 -7.35
CA ASN A 106 -16.88 7.64 -7.88
C ASN A 106 -15.81 7.19 -8.89
N TYR A 107 -15.31 5.96 -8.74
CA TYR A 107 -14.28 5.38 -9.58
C TYR A 107 -14.81 4.61 -10.79
N ARG A 108 -16.13 4.49 -10.95
CA ARG A 108 -16.75 3.79 -12.09
C ARG A 108 -16.21 4.28 -13.43
N GLY A 109 -15.86 3.33 -14.29
CA GLY A 109 -15.29 3.56 -15.61
C GLY A 109 -13.78 3.81 -15.63
N GLN A 110 -13.13 3.97 -14.45
CA GLN A 110 -11.68 4.08 -14.38
C GLN A 110 -11.00 2.73 -14.68
N LYS A 111 -9.78 2.84 -15.20
CA LYS A 111 -8.93 1.71 -15.55
C LYS A 111 -7.53 1.97 -15.02
N ALA A 112 -6.82 0.91 -14.66
CA ALA A 112 -5.40 1.00 -14.35
C ALA A 112 -4.65 -0.18 -14.93
N ARG A 113 -3.42 0.08 -15.38
CA ARG A 113 -2.49 -0.98 -15.77
C ARG A 113 -2.12 -1.78 -14.53
N VAL A 114 -2.09 -3.09 -14.66
CA VAL A 114 -1.56 -3.97 -13.61
C VAL A 114 -0.04 -4.05 -13.75
N THR A 115 0.65 -3.79 -12.66
CA THR A 115 2.10 -3.96 -12.55
C THR A 115 2.41 -5.45 -12.44
N SER A 116 3.33 -5.93 -13.27
CA SER A 116 3.72 -7.33 -13.29
C SER A 116 4.43 -7.72 -12.01
N LEU A 117 4.26 -8.98 -11.61
CA LEU A 117 4.80 -9.58 -10.40
C LEU A 117 6.33 -9.45 -10.30
N THR A 118 7.07 -9.44 -11.41
CA THR A 118 8.54 -9.37 -11.41
C THR A 118 9.10 -7.97 -11.21
N GLU A 119 8.25 -6.93 -11.19
CA GLU A 119 8.68 -5.54 -10.97
C GLU A 119 8.99 -5.26 -9.49
N GLY A 120 8.55 -6.16 -8.59
CA GLY A 120 8.67 -5.98 -7.15
C GLY A 120 7.74 -4.89 -6.59
N PRO A 121 7.74 -4.69 -5.27
CA PRO A 121 6.88 -3.71 -4.62
C PRO A 121 7.48 -2.31 -4.77
N PHE A 122 6.66 -1.27 -4.90
CA PHE A 122 7.14 0.13 -4.98
C PHE A 122 6.24 1.06 -4.16
N LEU A 123 6.71 2.27 -3.83
CA LEU A 123 5.84 3.25 -3.17
C LEU A 123 4.79 3.76 -4.14
N SER A 124 3.53 3.39 -3.90
CA SER A 124 2.40 3.80 -4.71
C SER A 124 1.78 5.11 -4.25
N TYR A 125 1.90 5.43 -2.96
CA TYR A 125 1.30 6.61 -2.37
C TYR A 125 2.11 7.04 -1.14
N ALA A 126 2.08 8.34 -0.85
CA ALA A 126 2.59 8.88 0.40
C ALA A 126 1.79 10.10 0.83
N GLU A 127 1.49 10.16 2.12
CA GLU A 127 0.89 11.33 2.76
C GLU A 127 1.61 11.65 4.07
N HIS A 128 1.33 12.82 4.61
CA HIS A 128 1.80 13.19 5.93
C HIS A 128 0.66 13.75 6.79
N PHE A 129 0.83 13.58 8.09
CA PHE A 129 -0.06 14.10 9.12
C PHE A 129 0.69 14.28 10.44
N GLU A 130 0.06 14.98 11.38
CA GLU A 130 0.54 15.13 12.74
C GLU A 130 -0.32 14.29 13.69
N LEU A 131 0.30 13.75 14.74
CA LEU A 131 -0.38 13.00 15.80
C LEU A 131 -1.07 13.98 16.77
N GLY A 132 -2.10 14.66 16.27
CA GLY A 132 -2.87 15.64 17.01
C GLY A 132 -3.71 15.03 18.15
N PRO A 133 -4.38 15.87 18.96
CA PRO A 133 -5.18 15.41 20.09
C PRO A 133 -6.29 14.41 19.74
N ASP A 134 -6.92 14.59 18.57
CA ASP A 134 -8.04 13.76 18.09
C ASP A 134 -7.58 12.58 17.22
N TYR A 135 -6.27 12.35 17.10
CA TYR A 135 -5.74 11.21 16.35
C TYR A 135 -6.03 9.90 17.11
N PRO A 136 -6.68 8.91 16.47
CA PRO A 136 -7.05 7.63 17.08
C PRO A 136 -5.82 6.71 17.21
N TYR A 137 -4.95 7.07 18.15
CA TYR A 137 -3.65 6.47 18.34
C TYR A 137 -3.72 4.99 18.75
N ASN A 138 -2.99 4.14 18.02
CA ASN A 138 -2.78 2.73 18.27
C ASN A 138 -1.49 2.50 19.09
N GLU A 139 -1.66 2.02 20.33
CA GLU A 139 -0.56 1.64 21.25
C GLU A 139 -0.30 0.12 21.26
N THR A 140 -1.00 -0.65 20.45
CA THR A 140 -0.83 -2.12 20.43
C THR A 140 0.50 -2.51 19.80
N GLU A 141 1.05 -3.67 20.16
CA GLU A 141 2.38 -4.10 19.68
C GLU A 141 2.46 -4.26 18.15
N ARG A 142 1.33 -4.53 17.47
CA ARG A 142 1.22 -4.67 16.02
C ARG A 142 0.48 -3.48 15.44
N GLY A 143 0.99 -2.88 14.36
CA GLY A 143 0.44 -1.62 13.84
C GLY A 143 0.67 -0.45 14.82
N ALA A 144 1.70 -0.55 15.67
CA ALA A 144 1.98 0.50 16.66
C ALA A 144 2.32 1.81 15.95
N ASP A 145 1.64 2.89 16.31
CA ASP A 145 1.91 4.21 15.74
C ASP A 145 3.28 4.79 16.16
N CYS A 146 3.75 5.77 15.39
CA CYS A 146 4.93 6.56 15.73
C CYS A 146 4.85 7.17 17.14
N PRO A 147 5.94 7.16 17.94
CA PRO A 147 5.89 7.63 19.32
C PRO A 147 5.58 9.13 19.45
N LYS A 148 4.47 9.47 20.13
CA LYS A 148 4.00 10.87 20.32
C LYS A 148 5.04 11.83 20.90
N PHE A 149 5.86 11.38 21.85
CA PHE A 149 6.76 12.26 22.61
C PHE A 149 7.91 12.85 21.78
N LYS A 150 8.17 12.28 20.58
CA LYS A 150 9.29 12.66 19.71
C LYS A 150 8.86 12.98 18.28
N THR A 151 7.75 12.42 17.83
CA THR A 151 7.27 12.58 16.45
C THR A 151 6.71 13.99 16.24
N VAL A 152 7.30 14.72 15.30
CA VAL A 152 6.81 16.02 14.82
C VAL A 152 5.82 15.84 13.69
N SER A 153 6.10 14.92 12.76
CA SER A 153 5.17 14.52 11.69
C SER A 153 5.39 13.05 11.35
N VAL A 154 4.33 12.43 10.83
CA VAL A 154 4.37 11.09 10.26
C VAL A 154 4.32 11.23 8.74
N VAL A 155 5.17 10.48 8.04
CA VAL A 155 5.01 10.24 6.60
C VAL A 155 4.56 8.81 6.42
N ARG A 156 3.28 8.61 6.11
CA ARG A 156 2.72 7.30 5.78
C ARG A 156 3.04 6.97 4.33
N THR A 157 3.69 5.84 4.13
CA THR A 157 4.00 5.31 2.80
C THR A 157 3.15 4.08 2.54
N VAL A 158 2.52 4.02 1.37
CA VAL A 158 1.70 2.88 0.96
C VAL A 158 2.38 2.18 -0.20
N TRP A 159 2.78 0.94 0.03
CA TRP A 159 3.45 0.09 -0.94
C TRP A 159 2.44 -0.52 -1.92
N SER A 160 2.86 -0.79 -3.15
CA SER A 160 2.00 -1.40 -4.17
C SER A 160 1.54 -2.81 -3.81
N GLY A 161 2.26 -3.50 -2.91
CA GLY A 161 1.86 -4.75 -2.29
C GLY A 161 2.47 -4.92 -0.91
N GLY A 162 2.24 -6.07 -0.27
CA GLY A 162 2.82 -6.37 1.03
C GLY A 162 4.34 -6.37 0.97
N VAL A 163 4.99 -5.90 2.03
CA VAL A 163 6.45 -5.73 2.07
C VAL A 163 7.05 -6.28 3.34
N ARG A 164 8.33 -6.66 3.24
CA ARG A 164 9.22 -6.96 4.35
C ARG A 164 10.64 -6.53 3.99
N ALA A 165 11.54 -6.39 4.95
CA ALA A 165 12.95 -6.13 4.70
C ALA A 165 13.62 -7.27 3.90
N THR A 166 14.75 -6.98 3.25
CA THR A 166 15.49 -7.95 2.42
C THR A 166 16.00 -9.19 3.15
N ASP A 167 16.10 -9.16 4.47
CA ASP A 167 16.44 -10.36 5.27
C ASP A 167 15.19 -11.17 5.69
N GLY A 168 14.03 -10.77 5.18
CA GLY A 168 12.76 -11.43 5.39
C GLY A 168 12.04 -11.08 6.69
N LYS A 169 12.60 -10.19 7.50
CA LYS A 169 11.95 -9.63 8.70
C LYS A 169 11.19 -8.36 8.34
N GLU A 170 10.44 -7.85 9.31
CA GLU A 170 9.76 -6.57 9.17
C GLU A 170 10.75 -5.39 8.94
N LEU A 171 10.28 -4.35 8.26
CA LEU A 171 11.05 -3.12 8.09
C LEU A 171 11.36 -2.49 9.46
N GLY A 172 12.57 -1.95 9.63
CA GLY A 172 12.91 -1.34 10.91
C GLY A 172 14.17 -0.49 10.90
N ILE A 173 14.90 -0.55 12.02
CA ILE A 173 16.05 0.34 12.30
C ILE A 173 17.14 0.26 11.21
N ARG A 174 17.32 -0.91 10.60
CA ARG A 174 18.35 -1.13 9.57
C ARG A 174 18.02 -0.40 8.26
N GLU A 175 16.75 -0.18 7.99
CA GLU A 175 16.24 0.40 6.76
C GLU A 175 16.03 1.92 6.87
N LEU A 176 16.15 2.53 8.06
CA LEU A 176 15.94 3.99 8.26
C LEU A 176 16.73 4.85 7.28
N LYS A 177 18.00 4.50 7.02
CA LYS A 177 18.87 5.26 6.09
C LYS A 177 18.57 5.01 4.62
N ARG A 178 17.68 4.06 4.32
CA ARG A 178 17.22 3.74 2.96
C ARG A 178 16.01 4.58 2.55
N PHE A 179 15.34 5.22 3.51
CA PHE A 179 14.31 6.24 3.25
C PHE A 179 14.90 7.64 3.41
N LYS A 180 14.70 8.49 2.40
CA LYS A 180 15.04 9.93 2.47
C LYS A 180 13.77 10.74 2.32
N ILE A 181 13.54 11.65 3.25
CA ILE A 181 12.41 12.58 3.20
C ILE A 181 12.97 13.97 2.93
N LYS A 182 12.38 14.68 1.97
CA LYS A 182 12.63 16.12 1.83
C LYS A 182 11.58 16.89 2.62
N LEU A 183 12.08 17.71 3.53
CA LEU A 183 11.28 18.68 4.28
C LEU A 183 11.46 20.07 3.67
N LEU A 184 10.37 20.81 3.51
CA LEU A 184 10.36 22.23 3.20
C LEU A 184 10.24 23.03 4.51
N ASN A 185 11.24 23.84 4.82
CA ASN A 185 11.27 24.71 6.00
C ASN A 185 11.67 26.13 5.59
N GLU A 186 10.78 27.11 5.77
CA GLU A 186 11.04 28.54 5.49
C GLU A 186 11.75 28.81 4.15
N LYS A 187 11.32 28.09 3.09
CA LYS A 187 11.86 28.12 1.70
C LYS A 187 13.18 27.38 1.47
N LYS A 188 13.73 26.68 2.46
CA LYS A 188 14.85 25.76 2.29
C LYS A 188 14.35 24.31 2.29
N THR A 189 14.97 23.48 1.47
CA THR A 189 14.74 22.03 1.49
C THR A 189 15.82 21.35 2.31
N LEU A 190 15.43 20.56 3.30
CA LEU A 190 16.31 19.71 4.09
C LEU A 190 16.04 18.25 3.73
N THR A 191 17.09 17.45 3.59
CA THR A 191 16.94 15.98 3.53
C THR A 191 17.09 15.41 4.93
N VAL A 192 16.10 14.66 5.37
CA VAL A 192 16.07 13.97 6.66
C VAL A 192 15.85 12.47 6.45
N PHE A 193 16.01 11.72 7.53
CA PHE A 193 15.75 10.28 7.59
C PHE A 193 14.77 10.07 8.74
N PRO A 194 13.86 9.08 8.65
CA PRO A 194 13.06 8.72 9.80
C PRO A 194 13.96 8.31 10.96
N PHE A 195 13.53 8.60 12.18
CA PHE A 195 14.20 8.07 13.38
C PHE A 195 13.65 6.70 13.78
N GLN A 196 12.46 6.35 13.29
CA GLN A 196 11.77 5.08 13.53
C GLN A 196 10.86 4.75 12.33
N ILE A 197 10.69 3.46 12.06
CA ILE A 197 9.62 2.92 11.22
C ILE A 197 8.58 2.34 12.18
N ALA A 198 7.34 2.72 11.99
CA ALA A 198 6.17 2.33 12.77
C ALA A 198 5.10 1.79 11.81
N ASP A 199 3.95 1.38 12.36
CA ASP A 199 2.89 0.73 11.59
C ASP A 199 3.42 -0.54 10.91
N ILE A 200 3.85 -1.47 11.76
CA ILE A 200 4.54 -2.69 11.36
C ILE A 200 3.98 -3.90 12.13
N GLU A 201 4.20 -5.10 11.58
CA GLU A 201 3.73 -6.39 12.13
C GLU A 201 2.20 -6.64 12.09
N ASP A 202 1.42 -5.79 11.42
CA ASP A 202 -0.02 -5.94 11.11
C ASP A 202 -0.28 -6.75 9.81
N ASN A 203 0.75 -6.96 8.98
CA ASN A 203 0.77 -7.66 7.68
C ASN A 203 0.20 -6.86 6.51
N ASP A 204 0.04 -5.55 6.62
CA ASP A 204 -0.46 -4.74 5.52
C ASP A 204 0.65 -4.11 4.65
N ASN A 205 0.29 -3.09 3.87
CA ASN A 205 1.21 -2.40 2.97
C ASN A 205 1.41 -0.92 3.34
N ASN A 206 0.93 -0.48 4.50
CA ASN A 206 1.18 0.83 5.08
C ASN A 206 2.44 0.74 5.95
N VAL A 207 3.24 1.80 5.93
CA VAL A 207 4.45 1.91 6.74
C VAL A 207 4.62 3.37 7.11
N ASP A 208 4.73 3.64 8.41
CA ASP A 208 4.85 4.98 8.94
C ASP A 208 6.31 5.36 9.22
N LEU A 209 6.76 6.44 8.58
CA LEU A 209 8.09 7.00 8.75
C LEU A 209 8.01 8.14 9.78
N CYS A 210 8.55 7.92 10.98
CA CYS A 210 8.48 8.89 12.08
C CYS A 210 9.57 9.97 11.93
N ILE A 211 9.15 11.24 11.85
CA ILE A 211 10.05 12.39 11.64
C ILE A 211 10.11 13.26 12.90
N ASP A 212 11.31 13.60 13.39
CA ASP A 212 11.54 14.43 14.57
C ASP A 212 12.03 15.86 14.24
N GLN A 213 12.16 16.20 12.95
CA GLN A 213 12.48 17.55 12.49
C GLN A 213 11.24 18.32 12.05
N LYS A 214 11.25 19.65 12.30
CA LYS A 214 10.23 20.57 11.79
C LYS A 214 10.39 20.84 10.29
N GLY A 215 9.27 20.92 9.60
CA GLY A 215 9.17 21.25 8.19
C GLY A 215 8.06 20.44 7.53
N LEU A 216 7.59 20.90 6.37
CA LEU A 216 6.57 20.20 5.58
C LEU A 216 7.22 19.07 4.77
N PRO A 217 6.90 17.78 5.01
CA PRO A 217 7.31 16.71 4.11
C PRO A 217 6.70 16.90 2.72
N ILE A 218 7.54 16.90 1.68
CA ILE A 218 7.10 17.15 0.30
C ILE A 218 7.44 16.02 -0.67
N GLU A 219 8.42 15.19 -0.32
CA GLU A 219 8.91 14.10 -1.18
C GLU A 219 9.53 13.01 -0.33
N VAL A 220 9.24 11.76 -0.66
CA VAL A 220 9.88 10.57 -0.08
C VAL A 220 10.58 9.80 -1.19
N GLU A 221 11.79 9.33 -0.88
CA GLU A 221 12.61 8.47 -1.71
C GLU A 221 12.94 7.20 -0.91
N VAL A 222 12.77 6.03 -1.53
CA VAL A 222 13.27 4.76 -1.01
C VAL A 222 14.26 4.16 -2.00
N LEU A 223 15.41 3.74 -1.50
CA LEU A 223 16.42 3.08 -2.32
C LEU A 223 15.93 1.73 -2.82
N GLU A 224 16.41 1.29 -3.97
CA GLU A 224 16.24 -0.10 -4.42
C GLU A 224 16.81 -1.08 -3.39
N ASN A 225 16.33 -2.32 -3.40
CA ASN A 225 16.78 -3.39 -2.49
C ASN A 225 16.68 -2.99 -1.00
N THR A 226 15.57 -2.34 -0.62
CA THR A 226 15.19 -1.99 0.76
C THR A 226 14.17 -2.98 1.31
N ALA A 227 13.14 -3.25 0.51
CA ALA A 227 12.05 -4.16 0.80
C ALA A 227 11.92 -5.21 -0.31
N ILE A 228 11.29 -6.32 0.03
CA ILE A 228 10.89 -7.40 -0.88
C ILE A 228 9.39 -7.67 -0.72
N ASP A 229 8.74 -8.12 -1.78
CA ASP A 229 7.35 -8.59 -1.72
C ASP A 229 7.28 -10.02 -1.12
N PRO A 230 6.08 -10.64 -0.99
CA PRO A 230 5.98 -11.99 -0.46
C PRO A 230 6.57 -13.09 -1.37
N ARG A 231 6.99 -12.75 -2.60
CA ARG A 231 7.70 -13.61 -3.56
C ARG A 231 9.21 -13.38 -3.59
N ASP A 232 9.71 -12.52 -2.69
CA ASP A 232 11.11 -12.14 -2.55
C ASP A 232 11.64 -11.24 -3.68
N ASP A 233 10.75 -10.64 -4.47
CA ASP A 233 11.15 -9.69 -5.50
C ASP A 233 11.49 -8.33 -4.86
N PRO A 234 12.71 -7.80 -5.07
CA PRO A 234 13.16 -6.57 -4.42
C PRO A 234 12.51 -5.34 -5.03
N ASN A 235 12.28 -4.32 -4.20
CA ASN A 235 11.75 -3.05 -4.67
C ASN A 235 12.74 -2.33 -5.61
N PRO A 236 12.24 -1.67 -6.67
CA PRO A 236 13.04 -0.71 -7.41
C PRO A 236 13.19 0.59 -6.61
N PHE A 237 14.10 1.45 -7.05
CA PHE A 237 14.16 2.82 -6.56
C PHE A 237 12.83 3.53 -6.78
N THR A 238 12.26 4.13 -5.73
CA THR A 238 11.02 4.89 -5.85
C THR A 238 11.17 6.28 -5.25
N LYS A 239 10.58 7.28 -5.90
CA LYS A 239 10.56 8.66 -5.44
C LYS A 239 9.26 9.33 -5.82
N ILE A 240 8.47 9.71 -4.81
CA ILE A 240 7.12 10.26 -4.99
C ILE A 240 6.91 11.50 -4.13
N LYS A 241 5.94 12.33 -4.54
CA LYS A 241 5.49 13.46 -3.74
C LYS A 241 4.72 12.97 -2.52
N ILE A 242 4.90 13.68 -1.41
CA ILE A 242 4.11 13.47 -0.19
C ILE A 242 2.93 14.44 -0.25
N LEU A 243 1.73 13.93 -0.07
CA LEU A 243 0.51 14.73 -0.05
C LEU A 243 0.14 15.14 1.37
N SER A 244 -0.58 16.25 1.50
CA SER A 244 -1.23 16.58 2.76
C SER A 244 -2.48 15.74 2.91
N ARG A 245 -2.65 15.15 4.10
CA ARG A 245 -3.91 14.54 4.49
C ARG A 245 -5.01 15.59 4.71
N TRP A 246 -4.62 16.84 4.98
CA TRP A 246 -5.50 17.99 5.28
C TRP A 246 -5.24 19.20 4.39
#